data_AF-B8M8A4-F1
#
_entry.id   AF-B8M8A4-F1
#
_cell.length_a   1.000
_cell.length_b   1.000
_cell.length_c   1.000
_cell.angle_alpha   90.00
_cell.angle_beta   90.00
_cell.angle_gamma   90.00
#
_symmetry.space_group_name_H-M   'P 1'
#
loop_
_entity.id
_entity.type
_entity.pdbx_description
1 polymer ?
#
loop_
_entity_poly.entity_id
_entity_poly.type
_entity_poly.pdbx_seq_one_letter_code
_entity_poly.pdbx_strand_id
1 'polypeptide(L)'
;MVKTFFLAALSAMSTLVQGRPGQERFLSERQSTDKLVFAHFMIGIVSDRHSAADYDADMQRAKSYGIDAFALNIGVDPYTDEQLGYAFDSAANNGMKVFISFDFNWWSTSQATAIGQKIAQYASKPAQLKVDNKVFVSSFAGDGVDIATMRSAAGIDLFFAPNFHPSYGTDLSNVDGLLNWMAWPNNGNNKAPTSGSNVTVEQGDQEYVSALAGKAYIAPASPWFSTHFGPEVSYSKNWVFPSDLLWYNRWKDLLTLGPRFIEIVTWNDYGESHYIGPLDSPHTDDGASKWVNDMPHDGWLDLAKPFIAAFKAGATAVDNYITSDELIYWYRPTPKDVNCDATDTCMDTSASNSSGNYFIGRPNGYETMQDSVFVVSLFTAAAEITVSSGGNTQTFQASAGANAFQVPMGVGQQTFSVTRNGQTVFQGTSLKQIINGCVCGLYNFNAYVGTLPAGFNDPLQPDGLASLVQGLHVSTCAATPSLGTAPPVITTTSTSAPVITTSTTTTSSTKTTSTTTKPTTTTTTTTTSKTSTTTQPSTTEVCIAGTGPGNYVGLCSFCCNYGYCPPGPCTCTQSGAPVPTPPVTGTVGVPLANEDDSYLGLCSFACNHGYCPDTACRVV
;
A
#
# COMPACT_ATOMS: atom_id res chain seq x y z
N MET A 1 22.74 -78.26 -32.24
CA MET A 1 24.17 -78.01 -32.50
C MET A 1 24.52 -76.71 -31.76
N VAL A 2 25.14 -76.67 -30.57
CA VAL A 2 26.40 -77.26 -30.04
C VAL A 2 27.61 -76.31 -30.20
N LYS A 3 28.29 -76.07 -29.05
CA LYS A 3 29.45 -75.18 -28.70
C LYS A 3 29.00 -73.95 -27.91
N THR A 4 29.09 -73.85 -26.57
CA THR A 4 30.10 -74.28 -25.56
C THR A 4 31.45 -73.58 -25.82
N PHE A 5 32.14 -72.87 -24.91
CA PHE A 5 32.28 -72.92 -23.42
C PHE A 5 32.11 -71.49 -22.80
N PHE A 6 32.37 -71.12 -21.53
CA PHE A 6 33.04 -71.76 -20.37
C PHE A 6 32.44 -71.29 -19.00
N LEU A 7 33.25 -71.16 -17.94
CA LEU A 7 32.90 -70.72 -16.56
C LEU A 7 33.59 -69.39 -16.21
N ALA A 8 32.98 -68.58 -15.35
CA ALA A 8 33.55 -68.18 -14.05
C ALA A 8 32.55 -67.32 -13.25
N ALA A 9 32.41 -67.61 -11.95
CA ALA A 9 31.78 -66.69 -11.00
C ALA A 9 32.87 -66.13 -10.07
N LEU A 10 32.84 -64.83 -9.77
CA LEU A 10 33.19 -64.31 -8.44
C LEU A 10 32.67 -62.88 -8.25
N SER A 11 32.45 -62.54 -6.99
CA SER A 11 31.89 -61.29 -6.47
C SER A 11 32.78 -60.06 -6.60
N ALA A 12 32.16 -58.89 -6.83
CA ALA A 12 32.58 -57.64 -6.19
C ALA A 12 31.39 -56.65 -6.13
N MET A 13 31.10 -56.10 -4.94
CA MET A 13 30.22 -54.94 -4.81
C MET A 13 30.98 -53.68 -5.26
N SER A 14 30.35 -52.85 -6.10
CA SER A 14 30.75 -51.45 -6.29
C SER A 14 29.50 -50.58 -6.35
N THR A 15 29.37 -49.70 -5.35
CA THR A 15 28.26 -48.76 -5.19
C THR A 15 28.36 -47.64 -6.22
N LEU A 16 27.54 -47.73 -7.27
CA LEU A 16 27.29 -46.59 -8.17
C LEU A 16 26.30 -45.62 -7.52
N VAL A 17 26.83 -44.53 -6.98
CA VAL A 17 26.02 -43.36 -6.61
C VAL A 17 25.54 -42.69 -7.90
N GLN A 18 24.34 -43.04 -8.36
CA GLN A 18 23.63 -42.23 -9.34
C GLN A 18 22.93 -41.09 -8.63
N GLY A 19 23.41 -39.87 -8.87
CA GLY A 19 22.74 -38.66 -8.41
C GLY A 19 21.34 -38.58 -9.01
N ARG A 20 20.31 -38.52 -8.16
CA ARG A 20 18.96 -38.15 -8.60
C ARG A 20 18.97 -36.66 -8.99
N PRO A 21 18.26 -36.25 -10.06
CA PRO A 21 18.03 -34.83 -10.28
C PRO A 21 17.33 -34.25 -9.05
N GLY A 22 17.80 -33.08 -8.61
CA GLY A 22 17.25 -32.40 -7.45
C GLY A 22 15.78 -32.08 -7.68
N GLN A 23 14.91 -32.74 -6.92
CA GLN A 23 13.53 -32.30 -6.80
C GLN A 23 13.56 -31.03 -5.94
N GLU A 24 13.66 -29.87 -6.59
CA GLU A 24 13.53 -28.59 -5.90
C GLU A 24 12.19 -28.58 -5.16
N ARG A 25 12.28 -28.58 -3.84
CA ARG A 25 11.13 -28.41 -2.96
C ARG A 25 10.73 -26.94 -3.05
N PHE A 26 9.94 -26.61 -4.06
CA PHE A 26 9.21 -25.35 -4.09
C PHE A 26 8.43 -25.21 -2.76
N LEU A 27 8.84 -24.20 -2.00
CA LEU A 27 8.27 -23.67 -0.76
C LEU A 27 7.18 -24.53 -0.11
N SER A 28 7.61 -25.46 0.75
CA SER A 28 6.71 -26.03 1.75
C SER A 28 6.59 -25.10 2.95
N GLU A 29 5.55 -24.29 2.93
CA GLU A 29 4.65 -24.30 4.08
C GLU A 29 3.26 -24.66 3.54
N ARG A 30 2.61 -25.69 4.09
CA ARG A 30 1.21 -25.95 3.75
C ARG A 30 0.41 -24.82 4.37
N GLN A 31 -0.08 -23.90 3.53
CA GLN A 31 -1.19 -23.02 3.89
C GLN A 31 -2.29 -23.94 4.44
N SER A 32 -2.60 -23.82 5.73
CA SER A 32 -3.45 -24.80 6.44
C SER A 32 -4.90 -24.75 5.98
N THR A 33 -5.25 -23.67 5.28
CA THR A 33 -6.52 -23.43 4.62
C THR A 33 -6.28 -23.07 3.15
N ASP A 34 -7.27 -23.37 2.32
CA ASP A 34 -7.31 -23.05 0.89
C ASP A 34 -7.86 -21.62 0.66
N LYS A 35 -7.33 -20.66 1.43
CA LYS A 35 -7.80 -19.28 1.50
C LYS A 35 -6.76 -18.31 0.96
N LEU A 36 -7.12 -17.56 -0.09
CA LEU A 36 -6.27 -16.55 -0.72
C LEU A 36 -6.91 -15.16 -0.63
N VAL A 37 -6.07 -14.13 -0.56
CA VAL A 37 -6.46 -12.73 -0.65
C VAL A 37 -5.80 -12.12 -1.89
N PHE A 38 -6.60 -11.48 -2.73
CA PHE A 38 -6.14 -10.76 -3.92
C PHE A 38 -6.32 -9.25 -3.71
N ALA A 39 -5.61 -8.44 -4.50
CA ALA A 39 -5.94 -7.03 -4.68
C ALA A 39 -6.04 -6.72 -6.17
N HIS A 40 -7.07 -5.98 -6.55
CA HIS A 40 -7.33 -5.60 -7.93
C HIS A 40 -6.40 -4.47 -8.36
N PHE A 41 -5.73 -4.59 -9.51
CA PHE A 41 -4.66 -3.68 -9.93
C PHE A 41 -4.94 -3.17 -11.35
N MET A 42 -5.09 -1.85 -11.49
CA MET A 42 -5.38 -1.17 -12.75
C MET A 42 -4.12 -1.06 -13.62
N ILE A 43 -4.06 -1.80 -14.73
CA ILE A 43 -2.98 -1.66 -15.72
C ILE A 43 -3.16 -0.40 -16.58
N GLY A 44 -4.41 0.06 -16.76
CA GLY A 44 -4.74 1.23 -17.60
C GLY A 44 -4.24 2.60 -17.13
N ILE A 45 -3.51 2.66 -16.01
CA ILE A 45 -2.93 3.89 -15.45
C ILE A 45 -1.43 3.81 -15.16
N VAL A 46 -0.74 2.73 -15.56
CA VAL A 46 0.70 2.52 -15.26
C VAL A 46 1.58 2.53 -16.51
N SER A 47 1.23 3.37 -17.48
CA SER A 47 1.95 3.47 -18.76
C SER A 47 3.34 4.14 -18.67
N ASP A 48 3.62 4.78 -17.52
CA ASP A 48 4.87 5.38 -17.08
C ASP A 48 5.91 4.34 -16.57
N ARG A 49 5.48 3.11 -16.27
CA ARG A 49 6.42 2.06 -15.82
C ARG A 49 7.25 1.55 -17.00
N HIS A 50 8.56 1.44 -16.81
CA HIS A 50 9.53 1.15 -17.87
C HIS A 50 10.28 -0.17 -17.64
N SER A 51 10.01 -0.85 -16.53
CA SER A 51 10.65 -2.10 -16.16
C SER A 51 9.82 -2.90 -15.15
N ALA A 52 10.18 -4.17 -14.96
CA ALA A 52 9.66 -4.98 -13.85
C ALA A 52 10.03 -4.39 -12.47
N ALA A 53 11.17 -3.69 -12.35
CA ALA A 53 11.60 -3.13 -11.06
C ALA A 53 10.64 -2.06 -10.54
N ASP A 54 9.94 -1.36 -11.45
CA ASP A 54 8.95 -0.32 -11.10
C ASP A 54 7.68 -0.90 -10.44
N TYR A 55 7.53 -2.23 -10.43
CA TYR A 55 6.48 -2.96 -9.70
C TYR A 55 6.97 -3.61 -8.39
N ASP A 56 8.28 -3.66 -8.15
CA ASP A 56 8.85 -4.45 -7.05
C ASP A 56 8.37 -3.94 -5.67
N ALA A 57 8.22 -2.63 -5.50
CA ALA A 57 7.72 -2.03 -4.27
C ALA A 57 6.28 -2.49 -3.95
N ASP A 58 5.38 -2.46 -4.94
CA ASP A 58 4.00 -2.93 -4.77
C ASP A 58 3.95 -4.43 -4.44
N MET A 59 4.72 -5.24 -5.16
CA MET A 59 4.78 -6.69 -4.96
C MET A 59 5.29 -7.06 -3.56
N GLN A 60 6.37 -6.41 -3.11
CA GLN A 60 6.95 -6.63 -1.79
C GLN A 60 6.00 -6.16 -0.68
N ARG A 61 5.38 -4.98 -0.87
CA ARG A 61 4.42 -4.41 0.07
C ARG A 61 3.21 -5.34 0.19
N ALA A 62 2.45 -5.59 -0.87
CA ALA A 62 1.26 -6.43 -0.85
C ALA A 62 1.51 -7.81 -0.20
N LYS A 63 2.64 -8.46 -0.55
CA LYS A 63 3.08 -9.72 0.04
C LYS A 63 3.30 -9.63 1.56
N SER A 64 3.91 -8.55 2.04
CA SER A 64 4.17 -8.33 3.48
C SER A 64 2.90 -8.07 4.31
N TYR A 65 1.78 -7.74 3.65
CA TYR A 65 0.44 -7.65 4.25
C TYR A 65 -0.39 -8.93 4.07
N GLY A 66 0.19 -9.96 3.43
CA GLY A 66 -0.43 -11.27 3.25
C GLY A 66 -1.33 -11.40 2.03
N ILE A 67 -1.33 -10.41 1.12
CA ILE A 67 -1.98 -10.53 -0.19
C ILE A 67 -1.18 -11.54 -1.04
N ASP A 68 -1.86 -12.49 -1.66
CA ASP A 68 -1.27 -13.60 -2.42
C ASP A 68 -1.05 -13.26 -3.89
N ALA A 69 -1.90 -12.42 -4.47
CA ALA A 69 -1.82 -12.04 -5.88
C ALA A 69 -2.43 -10.66 -6.20
N PHE A 70 -1.95 -10.05 -7.28
CA PHE A 70 -2.71 -8.98 -7.95
C PHE A 70 -3.60 -9.54 -9.07
N ALA A 71 -4.84 -9.07 -9.12
CA ALA A 71 -5.74 -9.25 -10.25
C ALA A 71 -5.50 -8.09 -11.24
N LEU A 72 -4.71 -8.35 -12.28
CA LEU A 72 -4.28 -7.34 -13.26
C LEU A 72 -5.46 -7.02 -14.19
N ASN A 73 -6.16 -5.93 -13.92
CA ASN A 73 -7.24 -5.40 -14.74
C ASN A 73 -6.68 -4.87 -16.06
N ILE A 74 -7.16 -5.41 -17.19
CA ILE A 74 -6.73 -4.99 -18.53
C ILE A 74 -7.88 -4.51 -19.41
N GLY A 75 -7.65 -3.34 -20.02
CA GLY A 75 -8.34 -2.88 -21.21
C GLY A 75 -7.73 -3.46 -22.48
N VAL A 76 -7.66 -2.64 -23.53
CA VAL A 76 -7.07 -2.98 -24.85
C VAL A 76 -5.98 -1.98 -25.27
N ASP A 77 -5.38 -1.32 -24.28
CA ASP A 77 -4.41 -0.24 -24.43
C ASP A 77 -3.12 -0.70 -25.15
N PRO A 78 -2.46 0.17 -25.92
CA PRO A 78 -1.31 -0.20 -26.74
C PRO A 78 -0.10 -0.70 -25.92
N TYR A 79 -0.01 -0.33 -24.63
CA TYR A 79 1.02 -0.74 -23.69
C TYR A 79 0.64 -1.96 -22.82
N THR A 80 -0.59 -2.50 -22.94
CA THR A 80 -1.07 -3.58 -22.06
C THR A 80 -0.13 -4.79 -22.02
N ASP A 81 0.37 -5.25 -23.17
CA ASP A 81 1.22 -6.45 -23.22
C ASP A 81 2.62 -6.24 -22.63
N GLU A 82 3.13 -5.00 -22.70
CA GLU A 82 4.40 -4.59 -22.09
C GLU A 82 4.26 -4.52 -20.57
N GLN A 83 3.22 -3.85 -20.07
CA GLN A 83 2.96 -3.74 -18.63
C GLN A 83 2.60 -5.09 -17.98
N LEU A 84 1.83 -5.94 -18.67
CA LEU A 84 1.66 -7.34 -18.25
C LEU A 84 3.01 -8.08 -18.22
N GLY A 85 3.90 -7.83 -19.20
CA GLY A 85 5.25 -8.39 -19.20
C GLY A 85 6.02 -8.05 -17.92
N TYR A 86 6.09 -6.77 -17.58
CA TYR A 86 6.76 -6.25 -16.39
C TYR A 86 6.12 -6.74 -15.09
N ALA A 87 4.79 -6.69 -14.96
CA ALA A 87 4.07 -7.15 -13.77
C ALA A 87 4.26 -8.66 -13.50
N PHE A 88 4.19 -9.51 -14.54
CA PHE A 88 4.44 -10.95 -14.38
C PHE A 88 5.89 -11.28 -14.01
N ASP A 89 6.87 -10.53 -14.54
CA ASP A 89 8.28 -10.77 -14.26
C ASP A 89 8.68 -10.23 -12.87
N SER A 90 8.15 -9.08 -12.46
CA SER A 90 8.29 -8.56 -11.08
C SER A 90 7.66 -9.49 -10.05
N ALA A 91 6.44 -9.97 -10.30
CA ALA A 91 5.79 -10.92 -9.42
C ALA A 91 6.61 -12.22 -9.27
N ALA A 92 7.29 -12.67 -10.34
CA ALA A 92 8.19 -13.81 -10.27
C ALA A 92 9.43 -13.51 -9.40
N ASN A 93 10.06 -12.35 -9.60
CA ASN A 93 11.25 -11.91 -8.85
C ASN A 93 10.98 -11.78 -7.35
N ASN A 94 9.82 -11.24 -6.97
CA ASN A 94 9.44 -11.02 -5.57
C ASN A 94 8.71 -12.23 -4.94
N GLY A 95 8.46 -13.29 -5.72
CA GLY A 95 7.72 -14.47 -5.29
C GLY A 95 6.27 -14.16 -4.89
N MET A 96 5.64 -13.22 -5.59
CA MET A 96 4.20 -12.96 -5.61
C MET A 96 3.53 -13.81 -6.70
N LYS A 97 2.19 -13.75 -6.78
CA LYS A 97 1.44 -14.20 -7.95
C LYS A 97 0.68 -13.06 -8.60
N VAL A 98 0.29 -13.26 -9.85
CA VAL A 98 -0.60 -12.39 -10.61
C VAL A 98 -1.52 -13.23 -11.48
N PHE A 99 -2.67 -12.68 -11.84
CA PHE A 99 -3.56 -13.22 -12.86
C PHE A 99 -4.23 -12.09 -13.63
N ILE A 100 -4.75 -12.41 -14.82
CA ILE A 100 -5.44 -11.44 -15.66
C ILE A 100 -6.91 -11.34 -15.23
N SER A 101 -7.38 -10.10 -15.08
CA SER A 101 -8.79 -9.73 -14.99
C SER A 101 -9.16 -8.93 -16.24
N PHE A 102 -10.08 -9.42 -17.07
CA PHE A 102 -10.51 -8.71 -18.28
C PHE A 102 -11.57 -7.66 -17.97
N ASP A 103 -11.40 -6.40 -18.39
CA ASP A 103 -12.44 -5.37 -18.26
C ASP A 103 -13.36 -5.33 -19.49
N PHE A 104 -14.62 -5.72 -19.32
CA PHE A 104 -15.63 -5.70 -20.39
C PHE A 104 -16.25 -4.33 -20.71
N ASN A 105 -15.73 -3.23 -20.13
CA ASN A 105 -15.88 -1.90 -20.74
C ASN A 105 -15.05 -1.76 -22.02
N TRP A 106 -13.97 -2.54 -22.14
CA TRP A 106 -13.03 -2.53 -23.28
C TRP A 106 -13.09 -3.81 -24.12
N TRP A 107 -13.31 -4.95 -23.45
CA TRP A 107 -13.51 -6.25 -24.08
C TRP A 107 -15.00 -6.53 -24.34
N SER A 108 -15.29 -7.34 -25.36
CA SER A 108 -16.64 -7.74 -25.76
C SER A 108 -16.87 -9.23 -25.55
N THR A 109 -18.09 -9.63 -25.18
CA THR A 109 -18.53 -11.03 -25.10
C THR A 109 -18.37 -11.79 -26.42
N SER A 110 -18.35 -11.08 -27.55
CA SER A 110 -18.05 -11.63 -28.88
C SER A 110 -16.58 -12.05 -29.09
N GLN A 111 -15.66 -11.65 -28.21
CA GLN A 111 -14.21 -11.86 -28.34
C GLN A 111 -13.68 -13.09 -27.57
N ALA A 112 -14.54 -14.05 -27.22
CA ALA A 112 -14.19 -15.26 -26.47
C ALA A 112 -12.87 -15.94 -26.94
N THR A 113 -12.67 -16.08 -28.25
CA THR A 113 -11.43 -16.65 -28.83
C THR A 113 -10.19 -15.81 -28.51
N ALA A 114 -10.27 -14.48 -28.62
CA ALA A 114 -9.15 -13.58 -28.35
C ALA A 114 -8.81 -13.52 -26.85
N ILE A 115 -9.83 -13.56 -25.99
CA ILE A 115 -9.68 -13.69 -24.53
C ILE A 115 -8.94 -14.99 -24.20
N GLY A 116 -9.37 -16.13 -24.76
CA GLY A 116 -8.68 -17.41 -24.59
C GLY A 116 -7.22 -17.39 -25.03
N GLN A 117 -6.94 -16.79 -26.20
CA GLN A 117 -5.58 -16.61 -26.71
C GLN A 117 -4.71 -15.72 -25.80
N LYS A 118 -5.28 -14.64 -25.24
CA LYS A 118 -4.59 -13.76 -24.28
C LYS A 118 -4.26 -14.50 -22.98
N ILE A 119 -5.16 -15.36 -22.49
CA ILE A 119 -4.90 -16.23 -21.33
C ILE A 119 -3.74 -17.18 -21.63
N ALA A 120 -3.75 -17.86 -22.79
CA ALA A 120 -2.70 -18.79 -23.19
C ALA A 120 -1.30 -18.15 -23.27
N GLN A 121 -1.23 -16.88 -23.70
CA GLN A 121 0.02 -16.10 -23.81
C GLN A 121 0.77 -15.98 -22.46
N TYR A 122 0.04 -15.80 -21.34
CA TYR A 122 0.63 -15.58 -20.02
C TYR A 122 0.57 -16.81 -19.09
N ALA A 123 -0.27 -17.80 -19.39
CA ALA A 123 -0.52 -19.02 -18.59
C ALA A 123 0.72 -19.84 -18.16
N SER A 124 1.83 -19.72 -18.89
CA SER A 124 3.09 -20.42 -18.62
C SER A 124 4.11 -19.60 -17.83
N LYS A 125 3.87 -18.29 -17.60
CA LYS A 125 4.75 -17.43 -16.81
C LYS A 125 4.87 -17.94 -15.36
N PRO A 126 6.05 -17.88 -14.71
CA PRO A 126 6.24 -18.43 -13.35
C PRO A 126 5.34 -17.82 -12.27
N ALA A 127 4.95 -16.55 -12.44
CA ALA A 127 4.08 -15.83 -11.51
C ALA A 127 2.58 -16.02 -11.73
N GLN A 128 2.15 -16.72 -12.80
CA GLN A 128 0.73 -16.99 -13.03
C GLN A 128 0.13 -17.72 -11.81
N LEU A 129 -0.92 -17.14 -11.21
CA LEU A 129 -1.69 -17.79 -10.17
C LEU A 129 -2.35 -19.05 -10.72
N LYS A 130 -2.22 -20.14 -9.97
CA LYS A 130 -2.91 -21.41 -10.24
C LYS A 130 -3.61 -21.90 -8.99
N VAL A 131 -4.85 -22.34 -9.17
CA VAL A 131 -5.75 -22.87 -8.13
C VAL A 131 -6.31 -24.18 -8.66
N ASP A 132 -6.37 -25.21 -7.82
CA ASP A 132 -6.80 -26.57 -8.21
C ASP A 132 -6.02 -27.13 -9.43
N ASN A 133 -4.75 -26.74 -9.57
CA ASN A 133 -3.86 -26.95 -10.73
C ASN A 133 -4.27 -26.26 -12.04
N LYS A 134 -5.34 -25.46 -12.05
CA LYS A 134 -5.81 -24.69 -13.21
C LYS A 134 -5.27 -23.26 -13.20
N VAL A 135 -5.18 -22.61 -14.35
CA VAL A 135 -4.81 -21.18 -14.48
C VAL A 135 -5.96 -20.30 -14.01
N PHE A 136 -5.71 -19.43 -13.02
CA PHE A 136 -6.73 -18.52 -12.49
C PHE A 136 -6.94 -17.31 -13.41
N VAL A 137 -8.20 -16.97 -13.67
CA VAL A 137 -8.62 -15.83 -14.51
C VAL A 137 -9.94 -15.27 -13.98
N SER A 138 -10.08 -13.95 -13.94
CA SER A 138 -11.33 -13.26 -13.64
C SER A 138 -11.70 -12.24 -14.74
N SER A 139 -12.76 -11.48 -14.50
CA SER A 139 -13.14 -10.33 -15.31
C SER A 139 -13.99 -9.36 -14.49
N PHE A 140 -13.97 -8.09 -14.86
CA PHE A 140 -15.01 -7.12 -14.50
C PHE A 140 -16.13 -7.23 -15.55
N ALA A 141 -17.36 -7.50 -15.13
CA ALA A 141 -18.47 -7.89 -16.00
C ALA A 141 -18.11 -9.06 -16.96
N GLY A 142 -18.77 -9.12 -18.13
CA GLY A 142 -18.56 -10.14 -19.18
C GLY A 142 -19.68 -11.15 -19.34
N ASP A 143 -20.83 -10.92 -18.69
CA ASP A 143 -22.04 -11.75 -18.77
C ASP A 143 -22.39 -12.16 -20.21
N GLY A 144 -22.34 -13.46 -20.49
CA GLY A 144 -22.67 -14.01 -21.81
C GLY A 144 -21.50 -14.20 -22.78
N VAL A 145 -20.24 -14.00 -22.37
CA VAL A 145 -19.08 -14.50 -23.14
C VAL A 145 -19.14 -16.02 -23.31
N ASP A 146 -18.81 -16.53 -24.50
CA ASP A 146 -18.77 -17.97 -24.76
C ASP A 146 -17.57 -18.63 -24.04
N ILE A 147 -17.83 -19.15 -22.84
CA ILE A 147 -16.84 -19.84 -22.00
C ILE A 147 -16.27 -21.08 -22.70
N ALA A 148 -17.06 -21.80 -23.51
CA ALA A 148 -16.59 -23.02 -24.18
C ALA A 148 -15.57 -22.67 -25.27
N THR A 149 -15.87 -21.66 -26.09
CA THR A 149 -14.93 -21.12 -27.09
C THR A 149 -13.70 -20.51 -26.43
N MET A 150 -13.87 -19.76 -25.33
CA MET A 150 -12.74 -19.17 -24.59
C MET A 150 -11.80 -20.22 -24.00
N ARG A 151 -12.33 -21.26 -23.33
CA ARG A 151 -11.52 -22.40 -22.83
C ARG A 151 -10.85 -23.16 -23.97
N SER A 152 -11.55 -23.40 -25.08
CA SER A 152 -10.98 -24.08 -26.25
C SER A 152 -9.85 -23.28 -26.91
N ALA A 153 -9.95 -21.95 -26.92
CA ALA A 153 -8.91 -21.06 -27.46
C ALA A 153 -7.72 -20.89 -26.50
N ALA A 154 -7.94 -21.00 -25.19
CA ALA A 154 -6.87 -21.05 -24.19
C ALA A 154 -6.08 -22.37 -24.23
N GLY A 155 -6.74 -23.49 -24.56
CA GLY A 155 -6.09 -24.80 -24.74
C GLY A 155 -5.51 -25.41 -23.46
N ILE A 156 -5.94 -24.93 -22.29
CA ILE A 156 -5.44 -25.28 -20.96
C ILE A 156 -6.59 -25.28 -19.95
N ASP A 157 -6.41 -25.96 -18.82
CA ASP A 157 -7.39 -25.91 -17.73
C ASP A 157 -7.39 -24.54 -17.04
N LEU A 158 -8.58 -23.91 -17.00
CA LEU A 158 -8.81 -22.61 -16.35
C LEU A 158 -9.66 -22.77 -15.09
N PHE A 159 -9.31 -22.00 -14.06
CA PHE A 159 -10.19 -21.61 -12.98
C PHE A 159 -10.76 -20.24 -13.35
N PHE A 160 -11.96 -20.22 -13.95
CA PHE A 160 -12.59 -18.99 -14.41
C PHE A 160 -13.61 -18.50 -13.38
N ALA A 161 -13.35 -17.33 -12.78
CA ALA A 161 -14.18 -16.71 -11.76
C ALA A 161 -14.48 -15.24 -12.13
N PRO A 162 -15.39 -15.01 -13.09
CA PRO A 162 -15.73 -13.66 -13.56
C PRO A 162 -16.66 -12.92 -12.60
N ASN A 163 -16.78 -11.62 -12.77
CA ASN A 163 -17.86 -10.82 -12.20
C ASN A 163 -19.12 -10.89 -13.09
N PHE A 164 -19.76 -12.05 -13.14
CA PHE A 164 -21.10 -12.19 -13.72
C PHE A 164 -22.17 -11.92 -12.67
N HIS A 165 -23.31 -11.40 -13.12
CA HIS A 165 -24.40 -10.90 -12.31
C HIS A 165 -25.53 -11.95 -12.25
N PRO A 166 -25.72 -12.66 -11.12
CA PRO A 166 -26.73 -13.73 -11.03
C PRO A 166 -28.15 -13.24 -11.30
N SER A 167 -28.49 -12.03 -10.82
CA SER A 167 -29.75 -11.32 -11.04
C SER A 167 -30.09 -11.04 -12.50
N TYR A 168 -29.14 -11.10 -13.44
CA TYR A 168 -29.42 -10.96 -14.88
C TYR A 168 -29.87 -12.29 -15.53
N GLY A 169 -29.83 -13.41 -14.80
CA GLY A 169 -30.14 -14.74 -15.32
C GLY A 169 -29.01 -15.34 -16.18
N THR A 170 -27.78 -14.83 -16.01
CA THR A 170 -26.57 -15.30 -16.72
C THR A 170 -26.31 -16.78 -16.48
N ASP A 171 -25.84 -17.51 -17.50
CA ASP A 171 -25.49 -18.93 -17.36
C ASP A 171 -24.20 -19.11 -16.53
N LEU A 172 -24.37 -19.62 -15.31
CA LEU A 172 -23.29 -19.92 -14.36
C LEU A 172 -22.83 -21.39 -14.40
N SER A 173 -23.32 -22.20 -15.34
CA SER A 173 -23.00 -23.64 -15.39
C SER A 173 -21.51 -23.90 -15.59
N ASN A 174 -20.84 -23.10 -16.42
CA ASN A 174 -19.46 -23.31 -16.89
C ASN A 174 -18.38 -22.47 -16.18
N VAL A 175 -18.71 -21.65 -15.17
CA VAL A 175 -17.72 -20.96 -14.31
C VAL A 175 -17.22 -21.88 -13.18
N ASP A 176 -16.01 -21.64 -12.67
CA ASP A 176 -15.45 -22.35 -11.49
C ASP A 176 -15.78 -21.62 -10.17
N GLY A 177 -15.98 -20.31 -10.26
CA GLY A 177 -16.43 -19.45 -9.17
C GLY A 177 -17.02 -18.14 -9.70
N LEU A 178 -17.26 -17.17 -8.83
CA LEU A 178 -17.64 -15.80 -9.20
C LEU A 178 -16.95 -14.76 -8.32
N LEU A 179 -16.60 -13.64 -8.95
CA LEU A 179 -16.20 -12.39 -8.30
C LEU A 179 -17.44 -11.53 -8.08
N ASN A 180 -17.76 -11.20 -6.83
CA ASN A 180 -18.69 -10.11 -6.59
C ASN A 180 -17.91 -8.78 -6.54
N TRP A 181 -18.26 -7.82 -7.38
CA TRP A 181 -17.67 -6.47 -7.37
C TRP A 181 -18.28 -5.53 -6.32
N MET A 182 -19.45 -5.89 -5.76
CA MET A 182 -20.29 -5.01 -4.96
C MET A 182 -19.74 -4.80 -3.54
N ALA A 183 -18.64 -4.05 -3.44
CA ALA A 183 -17.92 -3.81 -2.20
C ALA A 183 -18.61 -2.80 -1.26
N TRP A 184 -19.61 -2.05 -1.74
CA TRP A 184 -20.31 -1.00 -0.99
C TRP A 184 -21.85 -1.09 -1.11
N PRO A 185 -22.59 -0.56 -0.11
CA PRO A 185 -24.04 -0.39 -0.23
C PRO A 185 -24.42 0.51 -1.40
N ASN A 186 -25.42 0.10 -2.19
CA ASN A 186 -25.81 0.78 -3.42
C ASN A 186 -27.32 0.60 -3.69
N ASN A 187 -27.86 1.16 -4.77
CA ASN A 187 -29.28 1.08 -5.13
C ASN A 187 -29.66 -0.12 -6.03
N GLY A 188 -28.79 -1.13 -6.15
CA GLY A 188 -28.94 -2.27 -7.06
C GLY A 188 -28.53 -1.99 -8.52
N ASN A 189 -28.10 -0.76 -8.84
CA ASN A 189 -27.73 -0.33 -10.21
C ASN A 189 -26.38 0.39 -10.24
N ASN A 190 -25.45 -0.01 -9.35
CA ASN A 190 -24.11 0.59 -9.21
C ASN A 190 -24.15 2.14 -9.04
N LYS A 191 -25.04 2.63 -8.19
CA LYS A 191 -25.17 4.04 -7.75
C LYS A 191 -25.54 4.12 -6.27
N ALA A 192 -25.29 5.27 -5.65
CA ALA A 192 -25.58 5.51 -4.24
C ALA A 192 -27.01 5.05 -3.85
N PRO A 193 -27.21 4.53 -2.61
CA PRO A 193 -28.54 4.15 -2.14
C PRO A 193 -29.54 5.30 -2.24
N THR A 194 -30.81 4.92 -2.47
CA THR A 194 -31.93 5.86 -2.56
C THR A 194 -32.99 5.49 -1.53
N SER A 195 -33.92 6.40 -1.24
CA SER A 195 -35.04 6.11 -0.33
C SER A 195 -35.93 4.93 -0.75
N GLY A 196 -35.91 4.55 -2.04
CA GLY A 196 -36.66 3.42 -2.58
C GLY A 196 -35.83 2.16 -2.88
N SER A 197 -34.50 2.21 -2.80
CA SER A 197 -33.64 1.06 -3.06
C SER A 197 -32.29 1.18 -2.35
N ASN A 198 -31.98 0.17 -1.54
CA ASN A 198 -30.72 -0.02 -0.83
C ASN A 198 -30.41 -1.53 -0.78
N VAL A 199 -29.26 -1.90 -1.31
CA VAL A 199 -28.71 -3.26 -1.34
C VAL A 199 -27.38 -3.21 -0.57
N THR A 200 -27.31 -3.95 0.54
CA THR A 200 -26.10 -4.05 1.37
C THR A 200 -25.11 -5.06 0.79
N VAL A 201 -23.84 -4.96 1.17
CA VAL A 201 -22.77 -5.85 0.69
C VAL A 201 -23.10 -7.32 0.97
N GLU A 202 -23.65 -7.59 2.16
CA GLU A 202 -24.04 -8.92 2.63
C GLU A 202 -25.25 -9.49 1.89
N GLN A 203 -26.13 -8.64 1.33
CA GLN A 203 -27.19 -9.09 0.43
C GLN A 203 -26.61 -9.53 -0.92
N GLY A 204 -25.56 -8.85 -1.40
CA GLY A 204 -24.80 -9.29 -2.59
C GLY A 204 -24.03 -10.59 -2.33
N ASP A 205 -23.40 -10.73 -1.16
CA ASP A 205 -22.78 -12.01 -0.75
C ASP A 205 -23.83 -13.14 -0.78
N GLN A 206 -25.03 -12.91 -0.24
CA GLN A 206 -26.11 -13.90 -0.24
C GLN A 206 -26.58 -14.25 -1.65
N GLU A 207 -26.71 -13.28 -2.56
CA GLU A 207 -27.04 -13.52 -3.97
C GLU A 207 -26.00 -14.43 -4.64
N TYR A 208 -24.72 -14.06 -4.55
CA TYR A 208 -23.63 -14.78 -5.21
C TYR A 208 -23.41 -16.17 -4.59
N VAL A 209 -23.38 -16.30 -3.26
CA VAL A 209 -23.22 -17.59 -2.58
C VAL A 209 -24.39 -18.54 -2.89
N SER A 210 -25.62 -18.02 -2.97
CA SER A 210 -26.79 -18.82 -3.37
C SER A 210 -26.70 -19.28 -4.82
N ALA A 211 -26.32 -18.39 -5.74
CA ALA A 211 -26.19 -18.68 -7.16
C ALA A 211 -25.04 -19.65 -7.48
N LEU A 212 -23.95 -19.60 -6.71
CA LEU A 212 -22.79 -20.48 -6.84
C LEU A 212 -23.09 -21.93 -6.43
N ALA A 213 -24.09 -22.18 -5.57
CA ALA A 213 -24.51 -23.51 -5.14
C ALA A 213 -23.35 -24.43 -4.66
N GLY A 214 -22.35 -23.85 -3.99
CA GLY A 214 -21.15 -24.54 -3.50
C GLY A 214 -19.89 -24.41 -4.37
N LYS A 215 -19.97 -23.74 -5.52
CA LYS A 215 -18.78 -23.25 -6.25
C LYS A 215 -18.06 -22.14 -5.46
N ALA A 216 -16.84 -21.80 -5.86
CA ALA A 216 -16.01 -20.85 -5.12
C ALA A 216 -16.53 -19.41 -5.22
N TYR A 217 -16.51 -18.71 -4.08
CA TYR A 217 -16.85 -17.29 -3.99
C TYR A 217 -15.60 -16.44 -3.74
N ILE A 218 -15.44 -15.36 -4.50
CA ILE A 218 -14.51 -14.27 -4.23
C ILE A 218 -15.31 -13.10 -3.67
N ALA A 219 -15.15 -12.83 -2.38
CA ALA A 219 -15.88 -11.79 -1.68
C ALA A 219 -15.14 -10.44 -1.81
N PRO A 220 -15.84 -9.33 -2.12
CA PRO A 220 -15.22 -8.02 -2.22
C PRO A 220 -14.93 -7.43 -0.84
N ALA A 221 -13.84 -6.68 -0.76
CA ALA A 221 -13.55 -5.76 0.33
C ALA A 221 -13.09 -4.41 -0.27
N SER A 222 -13.65 -3.29 0.20
CA SER A 222 -13.14 -1.96 -0.15
C SER A 222 -13.37 -0.97 1.00
N PRO A 223 -12.46 0.00 1.22
CA PRO A 223 -12.61 0.95 2.32
C PRO A 223 -13.51 2.16 2.02
N TRP A 224 -13.49 2.65 0.78
CA TRP A 224 -14.05 3.95 0.40
C TRP A 224 -14.51 3.96 -1.06
N PHE A 225 -15.31 4.95 -1.47
CA PHE A 225 -15.59 5.22 -2.87
C PHE A 225 -15.91 6.70 -3.07
N SER A 226 -15.19 7.36 -3.97
CA SER A 226 -15.48 8.72 -4.41
C SER A 226 -14.88 8.95 -5.80
N THR A 227 -15.70 9.40 -6.75
CA THR A 227 -15.23 9.76 -8.08
C THR A 227 -15.83 11.11 -8.50
N HIS A 228 -15.03 11.95 -9.17
CA HIS A 228 -15.36 13.36 -9.40
C HIS A 228 -14.73 13.89 -10.70
N PHE A 229 -14.87 13.13 -11.79
CA PHE A 229 -14.42 13.49 -13.13
C PHE A 229 -15.43 14.42 -13.82
N GLY A 230 -15.00 15.65 -14.11
CA GLY A 230 -15.78 16.66 -14.85
C GLY A 230 -15.63 16.57 -16.37
N PRO A 231 -15.84 17.69 -17.11
CA PRO A 231 -15.69 17.76 -18.57
C PRO A 231 -14.25 17.66 -19.07
N GLU A 232 -13.24 17.66 -18.18
CA GLU A 232 -11.83 17.55 -18.54
C GLU A 232 -11.42 16.16 -19.08
N VAL A 233 -12.30 15.15 -18.91
CA VAL A 233 -12.16 13.79 -19.47
C VAL A 233 -13.40 13.39 -20.27
N SER A 234 -13.25 12.42 -21.19
CA SER A 234 -14.35 11.92 -22.04
C SER A 234 -15.33 10.99 -21.31
N TYR A 235 -14.98 10.54 -20.10
CA TYR A 235 -15.67 9.55 -19.29
C TYR A 235 -16.13 10.12 -17.94
N SER A 236 -16.75 11.31 -17.95
CA SER A 236 -17.17 12.03 -16.75
C SER A 236 -18.02 11.17 -15.78
N LYS A 237 -17.81 11.34 -14.47
CA LYS A 237 -18.28 10.49 -13.37
C LYS A 237 -18.38 11.32 -12.09
N ASN A 238 -19.49 11.32 -11.36
CA ASN A 238 -19.60 12.10 -10.11
C ASN A 238 -20.54 11.47 -9.05
N TRP A 239 -20.06 10.53 -8.23
CA TRP A 239 -20.81 9.93 -7.12
C TRP A 239 -19.91 9.36 -6.02
N VAL A 240 -20.54 9.00 -4.89
CA VAL A 240 -19.93 8.30 -3.75
C VAL A 240 -20.75 7.06 -3.39
N PHE A 241 -20.16 6.12 -2.66
CA PHE A 241 -20.92 5.08 -1.93
C PHE A 241 -20.74 5.24 -0.41
N PRO A 242 -21.73 4.86 0.42
CA PRO A 242 -21.61 4.87 1.87
C PRO A 242 -20.41 4.04 2.32
N SER A 243 -19.45 4.70 2.95
CA SER A 243 -18.13 4.11 3.23
C SER A 243 -17.69 4.23 4.69
N ASP A 244 -18.00 5.34 5.37
CA ASP A 244 -17.89 5.56 6.83
C ASP A 244 -17.03 4.57 7.64
N LEU A 245 -17.64 3.56 8.29
CA LEU A 245 -16.97 2.47 9.03
C LEU A 245 -16.99 1.12 8.27
N LEU A 246 -17.32 1.13 6.97
CA LEU A 246 -17.51 -0.05 6.14
C LEU A 246 -16.28 -0.95 6.17
N TRP A 247 -15.06 -0.41 6.01
CA TRP A 247 -13.83 -1.20 5.98
C TRP A 247 -13.67 -2.13 7.19
N TYR A 248 -13.81 -1.59 8.39
CA TYR A 248 -13.67 -2.33 9.64
C TYR A 248 -14.79 -3.35 9.85
N ASN A 249 -16.04 -2.96 9.55
CA ASN A 249 -17.18 -3.88 9.66
C ASN A 249 -17.03 -5.02 8.66
N ARG A 250 -16.75 -4.69 7.39
CA ARG A 250 -16.59 -5.65 6.30
C ARG A 250 -15.53 -6.69 6.58
N TRP A 251 -14.37 -6.31 7.14
CA TRP A 251 -13.36 -7.29 7.53
C TRP A 251 -13.85 -8.28 8.59
N LYS A 252 -14.70 -7.87 9.55
CA LYS A 252 -15.32 -8.77 10.52
C LYS A 252 -16.38 -9.67 9.89
N ASP A 253 -17.14 -9.14 8.94
CA ASP A 253 -18.12 -9.91 8.17
C ASP A 253 -17.41 -10.98 7.32
N LEU A 254 -16.27 -10.65 6.72
CA LEU A 254 -15.44 -11.59 5.96
C LEU A 254 -14.81 -12.70 6.81
N LEU A 255 -14.41 -12.41 8.05
CA LEU A 255 -14.00 -13.44 9.02
C LEU A 255 -15.16 -14.38 9.40
N THR A 256 -16.39 -13.87 9.42
CA THR A 256 -17.61 -14.65 9.75
C THR A 256 -18.10 -15.47 8.56
N LEU A 257 -18.15 -14.87 7.37
CA LEU A 257 -18.52 -15.50 6.10
C LEU A 257 -17.52 -16.58 5.70
N GLY A 258 -16.23 -16.33 5.98
CA GLY A 258 -15.14 -17.27 5.72
C GLY A 258 -15.06 -17.77 4.28
N PRO A 259 -15.14 -16.91 3.24
CA PRO A 259 -15.12 -17.34 1.83
C PRO A 259 -13.82 -18.05 1.45
N ARG A 260 -13.78 -18.68 0.26
CA ARG A 260 -12.54 -19.26 -0.27
C ARG A 260 -11.55 -18.15 -0.65
N PHE A 261 -12.05 -17.08 -1.27
CA PHE A 261 -11.22 -15.95 -1.71
C PHE A 261 -11.80 -14.62 -1.25
N ILE A 262 -10.91 -13.65 -1.04
CA ILE A 262 -11.26 -12.23 -0.88
C ILE A 262 -10.52 -11.46 -1.97
N GLU A 263 -11.16 -10.49 -2.61
CA GLU A 263 -10.49 -9.53 -3.49
C GLU A 263 -10.69 -8.12 -2.93
N ILE A 264 -9.57 -7.45 -2.68
CA ILE A 264 -9.56 -6.04 -2.27
C ILE A 264 -9.68 -5.19 -3.53
N VAL A 265 -10.75 -4.40 -3.59
CA VAL A 265 -11.07 -3.47 -4.67
C VAL A 265 -10.74 -2.07 -4.13
N THR A 266 -9.54 -1.53 -4.33
CA THR A 266 -8.44 -1.94 -5.24
C THR A 266 -7.08 -1.65 -4.62
N TRP A 267 -5.99 -2.07 -5.28
CA TRP A 267 -4.64 -1.61 -4.97
C TRP A 267 -4.43 -0.13 -5.36
N ASN A 268 -4.69 0.25 -6.62
CA ASN A 268 -4.27 1.53 -7.20
C ASN A 268 -5.35 2.29 -8.02
N ASP A 269 -6.65 2.06 -7.81
CA ASP A 269 -7.67 2.89 -8.49
C ASP A 269 -7.86 4.22 -7.74
N TYR A 270 -7.05 5.19 -8.13
CA TYR A 270 -7.05 6.57 -7.64
C TYR A 270 -8.30 7.35 -8.12
N GLY A 271 -8.78 7.07 -9.33
CA GLY A 271 -9.95 7.72 -9.96
C GLY A 271 -11.28 7.47 -9.26
N GLU A 272 -11.44 6.32 -8.62
CA GLU A 272 -12.63 5.98 -7.81
C GLU A 272 -12.35 6.02 -6.29
N SER A 273 -11.17 6.54 -5.90
CA SER A 273 -10.74 6.78 -4.52
C SER A 273 -10.78 5.54 -3.61
N HIS A 274 -10.56 4.36 -4.17
CA HIS A 274 -10.64 3.09 -3.44
C HIS A 274 -9.36 2.26 -3.48
N TYR A 275 -8.25 2.90 -3.80
CA TYR A 275 -6.90 2.40 -3.59
C TYR A 275 -6.60 2.17 -2.10
N ILE A 276 -5.79 1.14 -1.83
CA ILE A 276 -5.14 0.87 -0.53
C ILE A 276 -3.61 0.76 -0.67
N GLY A 277 -3.08 0.85 -1.89
CA GLY A 277 -1.66 0.98 -2.17
C GLY A 277 -1.19 2.43 -2.03
N PRO A 278 0.14 2.66 -2.03
CA PRO A 278 0.72 3.98 -1.84
C PRO A 278 0.43 4.94 -3.00
N LEU A 279 0.33 6.24 -2.71
CA LEU A 279 0.42 7.31 -3.71
C LEU A 279 1.80 7.40 -4.36
N ASP A 280 2.85 6.95 -3.67
CA ASP A 280 4.23 6.96 -4.18
C ASP A 280 4.53 5.85 -5.22
N SER A 281 3.56 4.94 -5.45
CA SER A 281 3.60 3.91 -6.47
C SER A 281 3.51 4.53 -7.88
N PRO A 282 4.41 4.21 -8.84
CA PRO A 282 4.40 4.85 -10.18
C PRO A 282 3.08 4.67 -10.94
N HIS A 283 2.50 5.77 -11.41
CA HIS A 283 1.31 5.80 -12.26
C HIS A 283 1.22 7.12 -13.03
N THR A 284 0.57 7.09 -14.18
CA THR A 284 0.10 8.27 -14.91
C THR A 284 -1.21 8.81 -14.32
N ASP A 285 -1.32 10.12 -14.18
CA ASP A 285 -2.55 10.80 -13.76
C ASP A 285 -3.69 10.65 -14.80
N ASP A 286 -4.78 10.00 -14.40
CA ASP A 286 -6.03 9.91 -15.17
C ASP A 286 -6.91 11.17 -15.00
N GLY A 287 -6.50 12.10 -14.14
CA GLY A 287 -7.24 13.28 -13.70
C GLY A 287 -7.60 13.25 -12.22
N ALA A 288 -7.35 12.16 -11.49
CA ALA A 288 -7.71 11.99 -10.09
C ALA A 288 -6.86 12.78 -9.09
N SER A 289 -5.66 13.21 -9.49
CA SER A 289 -4.72 13.97 -8.63
C SER A 289 -5.35 15.18 -7.92
N LYS A 290 -6.39 15.78 -8.53
CA LYS A 290 -7.19 16.89 -7.97
C LYS A 290 -7.87 16.54 -6.63
N TRP A 291 -8.24 15.28 -6.40
CA TRP A 291 -8.81 14.80 -5.13
C TRP A 291 -7.90 13.82 -4.38
N VAL A 292 -6.90 13.24 -5.06
CA VAL A 292 -5.96 12.23 -4.53
C VAL A 292 -4.70 12.84 -3.93
N ASN A 293 -4.24 14.01 -4.40
CA ASN A 293 -3.08 14.66 -3.81
C ASN A 293 -3.29 14.91 -2.30
N ASP A 294 -2.26 14.58 -1.52
CA ASP A 294 -2.29 14.64 -0.06
C ASP A 294 -3.38 13.77 0.60
N MET A 295 -3.75 12.62 0.01
CA MET A 295 -4.72 11.63 0.56
C MET A 295 -4.12 10.21 0.65
N PRO A 296 -3.11 9.97 1.53
CA PRO A 296 -2.59 8.62 1.73
C PRO A 296 -3.67 7.70 2.31
N HIS A 297 -3.70 6.45 1.85
CA HIS A 297 -4.68 5.43 2.25
C HIS A 297 -4.07 4.24 3.03
N ASP A 298 -2.76 4.26 3.28
CA ASP A 298 -2.02 3.14 3.88
C ASP A 298 -2.56 2.65 5.23
N GLY A 299 -3.12 3.54 6.05
CA GLY A 299 -3.72 3.14 7.32
C GLY A 299 -4.86 2.12 7.16
N TRP A 300 -5.52 2.07 6.00
CA TRP A 300 -6.49 1.00 5.70
C TRP A 300 -5.80 -0.33 5.35
N LEU A 301 -4.63 -0.31 4.73
CA LEU A 301 -3.81 -1.50 4.52
C LEU A 301 -3.23 -2.02 5.85
N ASP A 302 -2.78 -1.12 6.73
CA ASP A 302 -2.38 -1.43 8.11
C ASP A 302 -3.52 -2.05 8.92
N LEU A 303 -4.72 -1.46 8.87
CA LEU A 303 -5.94 -2.02 9.47
C LEU A 303 -6.23 -3.43 8.96
N ALA A 304 -6.09 -3.69 7.66
CA ALA A 304 -6.41 -4.99 7.05
C ALA A 304 -5.44 -6.11 7.43
N LYS A 305 -4.17 -5.79 7.73
CA LYS A 305 -3.09 -6.75 7.98
C LYS A 305 -3.44 -7.88 8.96
N PRO A 306 -3.90 -7.62 10.20
CA PRO A 306 -4.26 -8.69 11.13
C PRO A 306 -5.53 -9.44 10.71
N PHE A 307 -6.45 -8.81 9.99
CA PHE A 307 -7.65 -9.50 9.46
C PHE A 307 -7.31 -10.45 8.30
N ILE A 308 -6.37 -10.08 7.42
CA ILE A 308 -5.84 -10.98 6.38
C ILE A 308 -5.18 -12.21 7.04
N ALA A 309 -4.37 -12.00 8.08
CA ALA A 309 -3.75 -13.09 8.83
C ALA A 309 -4.80 -13.99 9.51
N ALA A 310 -5.80 -13.41 10.18
CA ALA A 310 -6.91 -14.12 10.80
C ALA A 310 -7.71 -14.94 9.78
N PHE A 311 -8.06 -14.34 8.64
CA PHE A 311 -8.78 -14.98 7.54
C PHE A 311 -8.02 -16.20 7.02
N LYS A 312 -6.73 -16.06 6.70
CA LYS A 312 -5.89 -17.13 6.15
C LYS A 312 -5.66 -18.27 7.16
N ALA A 313 -5.72 -17.98 8.46
CA ALA A 313 -5.73 -18.99 9.52
C ALA A 313 -7.11 -19.65 9.76
N GLY A 314 -8.17 -19.17 9.10
CA GLY A 314 -9.54 -19.65 9.29
C GLY A 314 -10.19 -19.19 10.61
N ALA A 315 -9.67 -18.13 11.22
CA ALA A 315 -10.23 -17.56 12.45
C ALA A 315 -11.43 -16.66 12.15
N THR A 316 -12.42 -16.68 13.04
CA THR A 316 -13.63 -15.83 12.98
C THR A 316 -13.49 -14.54 13.79
N ALA A 317 -12.29 -14.25 14.31
CA ALA A 317 -11.97 -13.09 15.15
C ALA A 317 -10.49 -12.69 14.95
N VAL A 318 -10.22 -11.39 15.05
CA VAL A 318 -8.91 -10.79 14.71
C VAL A 318 -7.96 -10.68 15.90
N ASP A 319 -8.47 -10.79 17.12
CA ASP A 319 -7.81 -10.42 18.37
C ASP A 319 -6.44 -11.09 18.57
N ASN A 320 -6.32 -12.37 18.22
CA ASN A 320 -5.07 -13.13 18.34
C ASN A 320 -4.02 -12.81 17.26
N TYR A 321 -4.34 -11.96 16.29
CA TYR A 321 -3.48 -11.55 15.16
C TYR A 321 -3.01 -10.10 15.27
N ILE A 322 -3.48 -9.36 16.29
CA ILE A 322 -3.01 -8.02 16.62
C ILE A 322 -1.78 -8.15 17.52
N THR A 323 -0.61 -7.89 16.95
CA THR A 323 0.70 -8.08 17.62
C THR A 323 1.37 -6.78 18.07
N SER A 324 0.82 -5.63 17.67
CA SER A 324 1.29 -4.29 17.99
C SER A 324 0.10 -3.36 18.23
N ASP A 325 0.31 -2.32 19.04
CA ASP A 325 -0.70 -1.29 19.26
C ASP A 325 -0.70 -0.26 18.12
N GLU A 326 -1.85 0.01 17.54
CA GLU A 326 -2.03 0.99 16.48
C GLU A 326 -3.40 1.68 16.58
N LEU A 327 -3.47 2.94 16.11
CA LEU A 327 -4.69 3.72 15.99
C LEU A 327 -4.79 4.30 14.57
N ILE A 328 -5.68 3.75 13.77
CA ILE A 328 -5.98 4.18 12.40
C ILE A 328 -7.14 5.17 12.45
N TYR A 329 -7.07 6.27 11.70
CA TYR A 329 -8.14 7.26 11.62
C TYR A 329 -8.34 7.78 10.20
N TRP A 330 -9.57 8.17 9.87
CA TRP A 330 -9.88 8.78 8.57
C TRP A 330 -11.09 9.72 8.61
N TYR A 331 -11.15 10.63 7.64
CA TYR A 331 -12.22 11.63 7.48
C TYR A 331 -12.10 12.35 6.13
N ARG A 332 -13.17 13.00 5.65
CA ARG A 332 -13.13 13.90 4.49
C ARG A 332 -12.48 15.24 4.83
N PRO A 333 -11.77 15.90 3.91
CA PRO A 333 -11.11 17.19 4.17
C PRO A 333 -12.08 18.35 4.44
N THR A 334 -13.38 18.15 4.19
CA THR A 334 -14.43 19.18 4.28
C THR A 334 -15.72 18.58 4.85
N PRO A 335 -16.57 19.39 5.52
CA PRO A 335 -17.96 19.02 5.77
C PRO A 335 -18.72 18.85 4.44
N LYS A 336 -19.60 17.86 4.36
CA LYS A 336 -20.30 17.50 3.10
C LYS A 336 -21.19 18.62 2.53
N ASP A 337 -21.67 19.50 3.40
CA ASP A 337 -22.55 20.61 3.04
C ASP A 337 -21.79 21.90 2.67
N VAL A 338 -20.45 21.87 2.58
CA VAL A 338 -19.66 22.98 1.99
C VAL A 338 -20.21 23.31 0.59
N ASN A 339 -20.05 24.55 0.12
CA ASN A 339 -20.50 24.95 -1.21
C ASN A 339 -19.31 25.34 -2.11
N CYS A 340 -19.16 24.59 -3.20
CA CYS A 340 -18.15 24.74 -4.23
C CYS A 340 -18.77 25.01 -5.62
N ASP A 341 -20.09 25.20 -5.73
CA ASP A 341 -20.83 25.36 -7.00
C ASP A 341 -20.25 26.45 -7.93
N ALA A 342 -19.55 27.44 -7.38
CA ALA A 342 -18.92 28.53 -8.13
C ALA A 342 -17.52 28.22 -8.69
N THR A 343 -16.89 27.13 -8.25
CA THR A 343 -15.50 26.76 -8.59
C THR A 343 -15.33 25.31 -9.03
N ASP A 344 -16.33 24.47 -8.80
CA ASP A 344 -16.30 23.02 -9.04
C ASP A 344 -16.41 22.66 -10.54
N THR A 345 -15.74 21.59 -10.97
CA THR A 345 -15.73 21.16 -12.38
C THR A 345 -16.94 20.28 -12.75
N CYS A 346 -17.56 19.61 -11.78
CA CYS A 346 -18.77 18.81 -11.99
C CYS A 346 -20.07 19.64 -12.02
N MET A 347 -19.95 20.96 -12.21
CA MET A 347 -21.06 21.89 -12.44
C MET A 347 -21.36 22.10 -13.94
N ASP A 348 -20.48 21.63 -14.83
CA ASP A 348 -20.61 21.85 -16.27
C ASP A 348 -21.64 20.91 -16.91
N THR A 349 -22.60 21.50 -17.63
CA THR A 349 -23.67 20.78 -18.37
C THR A 349 -23.20 20.18 -19.69
N SER A 350 -21.99 20.51 -20.15
CA SER A 350 -21.39 20.02 -21.40
C SER A 350 -20.60 18.71 -21.26
N ALA A 351 -20.35 18.27 -20.02
CA ALA A 351 -19.63 17.03 -19.72
C ALA A 351 -20.32 15.78 -20.29
N SER A 352 -19.54 14.74 -20.55
CA SER A 352 -20.02 13.50 -21.16
C SER A 352 -20.82 12.66 -20.16
N ASN A 353 -22.11 12.44 -20.43
CA ASN A 353 -22.95 11.54 -19.64
C ASN A 353 -23.48 10.33 -20.44
N SER A 354 -22.71 9.87 -21.42
CA SER A 354 -23.06 8.68 -22.23
C SER A 354 -23.16 7.40 -21.40
N SER A 355 -22.47 7.35 -20.27
CA SER A 355 -22.45 6.27 -19.28
C SER A 355 -23.62 6.31 -18.28
N GLY A 356 -24.32 7.45 -18.15
CA GLY A 356 -25.28 7.68 -17.06
C GLY A 356 -24.64 7.85 -15.67
N ASN A 357 -23.31 8.05 -15.62
CA ASN A 357 -22.53 8.10 -14.39
C ASN A 357 -22.15 9.53 -13.95
N TYR A 358 -22.40 10.54 -14.78
CA TYR A 358 -22.16 11.94 -14.44
C TYR A 358 -23.42 12.59 -13.86
N PHE A 359 -23.27 13.18 -12.67
CA PHE A 359 -24.32 13.91 -11.97
C PHE A 359 -23.82 15.35 -11.77
N ILE A 360 -24.62 16.33 -12.17
CA ILE A 360 -24.23 17.74 -12.05
C ILE A 360 -24.43 18.19 -10.59
N GLY A 361 -23.39 18.75 -9.97
CA GLY A 361 -23.42 19.22 -8.59
C GLY A 361 -22.44 18.51 -7.65
N ARG A 362 -22.80 18.49 -6.36
CA ARG A 362 -22.15 17.61 -5.37
C ARG A 362 -22.25 16.14 -5.81
N PRO A 363 -21.26 15.29 -5.52
CA PRO A 363 -21.29 13.87 -5.87
C PRO A 363 -22.61 13.21 -5.47
N ASN A 364 -23.24 12.49 -6.38
CA ASN A 364 -24.49 11.79 -6.08
C ASN A 364 -24.31 10.84 -4.89
N GLY A 365 -25.20 10.94 -3.89
CA GLY A 365 -25.11 10.17 -2.65
C GLY A 365 -24.35 10.84 -1.51
N TYR A 366 -23.82 12.06 -1.66
CA TYR A 366 -23.08 12.77 -0.61
C TYR A 366 -23.85 12.85 0.72
N GLU A 367 -25.19 12.89 0.69
CA GLU A 367 -26.03 12.93 1.88
C GLU A 367 -25.85 11.70 2.79
N THR A 368 -25.53 10.54 2.19
CA THR A 368 -25.33 9.26 2.90
C THR A 368 -24.04 9.22 3.72
N MET A 369 -23.08 10.07 3.40
CA MET A 369 -21.77 10.12 4.06
C MET A 369 -21.86 10.91 5.37
N GLN A 370 -21.26 10.41 6.46
CA GLN A 370 -21.29 11.12 7.75
C GLN A 370 -20.18 12.17 7.85
N ASP A 371 -20.47 13.33 8.45
CA ASP A 371 -19.46 14.32 8.86
C ASP A 371 -18.85 13.87 10.19
N SER A 372 -17.90 12.94 10.13
CA SER A 372 -17.23 12.36 11.30
C SER A 372 -15.75 12.12 11.06
N VAL A 373 -14.99 12.09 12.16
CA VAL A 373 -13.66 11.48 12.25
C VAL A 373 -13.87 10.05 12.74
N PHE A 374 -13.55 9.10 11.89
CA PHE A 374 -13.60 7.67 12.19
C PHE A 374 -12.27 7.23 12.76
N VAL A 375 -12.30 6.34 13.75
CA VAL A 375 -11.10 5.85 14.44
C VAL A 375 -11.25 4.37 14.73
N VAL A 376 -10.25 3.58 14.34
CA VAL A 376 -10.12 2.15 14.68
C VAL A 376 -8.82 1.95 15.45
N SER A 377 -8.94 1.32 16.61
CA SER A 377 -7.82 0.84 17.39
C SER A 377 -7.58 -0.63 17.11
N LEU A 378 -6.31 -1.01 16.99
CA LEU A 378 -5.81 -2.38 17.06
C LEU A 378 -4.93 -2.45 18.30
N PHE A 379 -5.43 -2.96 19.43
CA PHE A 379 -4.68 -2.94 20.69
C PHE A 379 -4.39 -4.33 21.26
N THR A 380 -3.16 -4.52 21.73
CA THR A 380 -2.71 -5.70 22.48
C THR A 380 -3.21 -5.72 23.93
N ALA A 381 -3.55 -4.55 24.48
CA ALA A 381 -4.09 -4.36 25.82
C ALA A 381 -5.05 -3.16 25.84
N ALA A 382 -6.07 -3.19 26.72
CA ALA A 382 -7.03 -2.10 26.85
C ALA A 382 -6.35 -0.72 27.06
N ALA A 383 -6.95 0.32 26.49
CA ALA A 383 -6.43 1.69 26.55
C ALA A 383 -7.57 2.72 26.43
N GLU A 384 -7.30 3.93 26.90
CA GLU A 384 -8.17 5.08 26.70
C GLU A 384 -7.73 5.85 25.44
N ILE A 385 -8.67 6.17 24.56
CA ILE A 385 -8.44 6.95 23.34
C ILE A 385 -9.14 8.30 23.51
N THR A 386 -8.40 9.40 23.42
CA THR A 386 -8.96 10.75 23.31
C THR A 386 -8.77 11.27 21.90
N VAL A 387 -9.83 11.80 21.31
CA VAL A 387 -9.89 12.32 19.94
C VAL A 387 -10.46 13.74 19.99
N SER A 388 -9.74 14.70 19.42
CA SER A 388 -10.22 16.07 19.22
C SER A 388 -10.35 16.37 17.72
N SER A 389 -11.42 17.06 17.33
CA SER A 389 -11.67 17.50 15.96
C SER A 389 -12.32 18.88 15.99
N GLY A 390 -11.55 19.91 15.66
CA GLY A 390 -11.98 21.31 15.85
C GLY A 390 -12.37 21.59 17.30
N GLY A 391 -13.61 22.04 17.53
CA GLY A 391 -14.15 22.27 18.88
C GLY A 391 -14.65 21.04 19.62
N ASN A 392 -14.70 19.86 18.98
CA ASN A 392 -15.16 18.62 19.59
C ASN A 392 -14.00 17.90 20.26
N THR A 393 -14.22 17.29 21.43
CA THR A 393 -13.29 16.33 22.06
C THR A 393 -14.09 15.24 22.74
N GLN A 394 -13.73 13.98 22.49
CA GLN A 394 -14.35 12.80 23.09
C GLN A 394 -13.29 11.79 23.53
N THR A 395 -13.62 11.03 24.57
CA THR A 395 -12.74 10.03 25.17
C THR A 395 -13.47 8.70 25.27
N PHE A 396 -12.83 7.64 24.81
CA PHE A 396 -13.37 6.29 24.71
C PHE A 396 -12.49 5.28 25.46
N GLN A 397 -13.09 4.24 26.01
CA GLN A 397 -12.37 3.07 26.52
C GLN A 397 -12.38 1.99 25.44
N ALA A 398 -11.21 1.60 24.96
CA ALA A 398 -11.02 0.51 24.02
C ALA A 398 -10.52 -0.74 24.73
N SER A 399 -11.08 -1.90 24.39
CA SER A 399 -10.58 -3.19 24.87
C SER A 399 -9.30 -3.59 24.12
N ALA A 400 -8.62 -4.64 24.59
CA ALA A 400 -7.74 -5.37 23.69
C ALA A 400 -8.56 -5.94 22.51
N GLY A 401 -7.94 -6.12 21.35
CA GLY A 401 -8.61 -6.45 20.09
C GLY A 401 -8.79 -5.24 19.19
N ALA A 402 -9.69 -5.35 18.21
CA ALA A 402 -10.03 -4.28 17.27
C ALA A 402 -11.32 -3.56 17.71
N ASN A 403 -11.28 -2.23 17.90
CA ASN A 403 -12.43 -1.43 18.34
C ASN A 403 -12.59 -0.20 17.43
N ALA A 404 -13.83 0.13 17.03
CA ALA A 404 -14.15 1.29 16.20
C ALA A 404 -14.96 2.34 16.95
N PHE A 405 -14.68 3.62 16.68
CA PHE A 405 -15.30 4.80 17.26
C PHE A 405 -15.50 5.88 16.18
N GLN A 406 -16.38 6.84 16.46
CA GLN A 406 -16.57 8.04 15.62
C GLN A 406 -16.75 9.28 16.49
N VAL A 407 -16.20 10.41 16.03
CA VAL A 407 -16.37 11.73 16.66
C VAL A 407 -16.92 12.70 15.63
N PRO A 408 -17.89 13.59 15.99
CA PRO A 408 -18.37 14.61 15.07
C PRO A 408 -17.22 15.44 14.49
N MET A 409 -17.23 15.58 13.17
CA MET A 409 -16.25 16.39 12.45
C MET A 409 -16.28 17.85 12.92
N GLY A 410 -15.11 18.44 13.14
CA GLY A 410 -14.95 19.86 13.42
C GLY A 410 -13.85 20.47 12.55
N VAL A 411 -14.11 21.67 12.04
CA VAL A 411 -13.16 22.45 11.23
C VAL A 411 -11.93 22.82 12.08
N GLY A 412 -10.76 22.77 11.45
CA GLY A 412 -9.45 22.92 12.09
C GLY A 412 -8.72 21.57 12.18
N GLN A 413 -7.87 21.46 13.19
CA GLN A 413 -6.95 20.33 13.36
C GLN A 413 -7.59 19.15 14.10
N GLN A 414 -7.15 17.94 13.74
CA GLN A 414 -7.53 16.67 14.36
C GLN A 414 -6.34 16.16 15.17
N THR A 415 -6.57 15.81 16.44
CA THR A 415 -5.53 15.27 17.32
C THR A 415 -6.03 14.04 18.06
N PHE A 416 -5.10 13.14 18.37
CA PHE A 416 -5.38 11.83 18.92
C PHE A 416 -4.36 11.52 20.01
N SER A 417 -4.80 10.91 21.10
CA SER A 417 -3.95 10.46 22.21
C SER A 417 -4.46 9.13 22.75
N VAL A 418 -3.56 8.17 22.91
CA VAL A 418 -3.83 6.87 23.53
C VAL A 418 -3.11 6.82 24.86
N THR A 419 -3.85 6.56 25.95
CA THR A 419 -3.27 6.48 27.30
C THR A 419 -3.58 5.14 27.98
N ARG A 420 -2.68 4.71 28.86
CA ARG A 420 -2.89 3.57 29.77
C ARG A 420 -2.46 3.98 31.17
N ASN A 421 -3.31 3.75 32.17
CA ASN A 421 -3.05 4.14 33.56
C ASN A 421 -2.67 5.62 33.73
N GLY A 422 -3.23 6.50 32.90
CA GLY A 422 -2.92 7.95 32.89
C GLY A 422 -1.57 8.32 32.26
N GLN A 423 -0.87 7.39 31.59
CA GLN A 423 0.36 7.66 30.83
C GLN A 423 0.09 7.56 29.32
N THR A 424 0.55 8.53 28.55
CA THR A 424 0.47 8.48 27.07
C THR A 424 1.33 7.33 26.54
N VAL A 425 0.73 6.47 25.72
CA VAL A 425 1.40 5.40 24.95
C VAL A 425 1.92 5.99 23.64
N PHE A 426 1.03 6.63 22.88
CA PHE A 426 1.37 7.48 21.75
C PHE A 426 0.30 8.55 21.57
N GLN A 427 0.69 9.65 20.93
CA GLN A 427 -0.18 10.77 20.58
C GLN A 427 0.28 11.36 19.26
N GLY A 428 -0.60 12.07 18.58
CA GLY A 428 -0.24 12.76 17.36
C GLY A 428 -1.35 13.63 16.82
N THR A 429 -1.02 14.27 15.72
CA THR A 429 -1.79 15.32 15.08
C THR A 429 -1.86 15.00 13.61
N SER A 430 -3.05 15.05 13.03
CA SER A 430 -3.20 14.84 11.60
C SER A 430 -2.49 15.93 10.80
N LEU A 431 -1.84 15.53 9.70
CA LEU A 431 -1.18 16.45 8.78
C LEU A 431 -2.21 17.25 7.98
N LYS A 432 -3.29 16.61 7.53
CA LYS A 432 -4.41 17.27 6.84
C LYS A 432 -5.35 17.89 7.88
N GLN A 433 -5.82 19.10 7.63
CA GLN A 433 -6.85 19.74 8.47
C GLN A 433 -8.19 19.70 7.77
N ILE A 434 -9.28 19.66 8.54
CA ILE A 434 -10.63 19.80 8.01
C ILE A 434 -10.92 21.28 7.80
N ILE A 435 -11.21 21.69 6.57
CA ILE A 435 -11.44 23.09 6.21
C ILE A 435 -12.91 23.37 5.90
N ASN A 436 -13.37 24.59 6.15
CA ASN A 436 -14.64 25.10 5.63
C ASN A 436 -14.39 25.83 4.30
N GLY A 437 -14.07 25.08 3.25
CA GLY A 437 -13.73 25.59 1.94
C GLY A 437 -13.50 24.46 0.93
N CYS A 438 -13.23 24.80 -0.33
CA CYS A 438 -13.16 23.84 -1.42
C CYS A 438 -11.70 23.46 -1.72
N VAL A 439 -11.35 22.19 -1.52
CA VAL A 439 -10.01 21.66 -1.87
C VAL A 439 -9.84 21.74 -3.38
N CYS A 440 -8.89 22.54 -3.85
CA CYS A 440 -8.70 22.88 -5.26
C CYS A 440 -9.97 23.38 -5.98
N GLY A 441 -10.90 24.02 -5.25
CA GLY A 441 -12.17 24.49 -5.81
C GLY A 441 -13.23 23.41 -5.97
N LEU A 442 -12.95 22.16 -5.59
CA LEU A 442 -13.80 20.99 -5.83
C LEU A 442 -14.53 20.48 -4.57
N TYR A 443 -15.60 19.73 -4.82
CA TYR A 443 -16.23 18.79 -3.89
C TYR A 443 -15.38 17.53 -3.70
N ASN A 444 -14.23 17.68 -3.04
CA ASN A 444 -13.38 16.53 -2.70
C ASN A 444 -14.02 15.64 -1.61
N PHE A 445 -14.59 14.50 -2.02
CA PHE A 445 -15.16 13.46 -1.15
C PHE A 445 -14.23 12.27 -0.89
N ASN A 446 -12.97 12.32 -1.33
CA ASN A 446 -11.95 11.37 -0.91
C ASN A 446 -11.65 11.54 0.61
N ALA A 447 -11.12 10.49 1.23
CA ALA A 447 -10.73 10.53 2.64
C ALA A 447 -9.22 10.81 2.78
N TYR A 448 -8.86 11.50 3.85
CA TYR A 448 -7.50 11.42 4.39
C TYR A 448 -7.45 10.26 5.39
N VAL A 449 -6.46 9.37 5.29
CA VAL A 449 -6.21 8.30 6.25
C VAL A 449 -4.87 8.54 6.94
N GLY A 450 -4.80 8.29 8.24
CA GLY A 450 -3.57 8.36 9.02
C GLY A 450 -3.54 7.32 10.13
N THR A 451 -2.36 7.15 10.71
CA THR A 451 -2.09 6.15 11.76
C THR A 451 -1.34 6.78 12.94
N LEU A 452 -1.42 6.13 14.11
CA LEU A 452 -0.50 6.31 15.23
C LEU A 452 -0.03 4.94 15.73
N PRO A 453 1.30 4.68 15.84
CA PRO A 453 2.42 5.54 15.42
C PRO A 453 2.32 5.96 13.96
N ALA A 454 2.83 7.17 13.64
CA ALA A 454 2.66 7.74 12.31
C ALA A 454 3.33 6.88 11.23
N GLY A 455 2.60 6.64 10.15
CA GLY A 455 3.09 5.97 8.95
C GLY A 455 4.24 6.71 8.26
N PHE A 456 4.73 6.10 7.18
CA PHE A 456 5.74 6.67 6.30
C PHE A 456 5.16 7.84 5.47
N ASN A 457 6.04 8.59 4.81
CA ASN A 457 5.63 9.68 3.93
C ASN A 457 5.23 9.11 2.55
N ASP A 458 3.98 9.30 2.16
CA ASP A 458 3.40 8.79 0.92
C ASP A 458 2.93 9.94 -0.01
N PRO A 459 3.87 10.63 -0.70
CA PRO A 459 3.55 11.72 -1.62
C PRO A 459 3.23 11.20 -3.02
N LEU A 460 2.26 11.84 -3.69
CA LEU A 460 1.97 11.59 -5.09
C LEU A 460 3.17 11.95 -5.98
N GLN A 461 3.56 11.05 -6.89
CA GLN A 461 4.69 11.26 -7.80
C GLN A 461 4.41 12.33 -8.88
N PRO A 462 5.45 12.93 -9.51
CA PRO A 462 5.25 13.97 -10.53
C PRO A 462 4.34 13.59 -11.70
N ASP A 463 4.43 12.35 -12.20
CA ASP A 463 3.58 11.89 -13.31
C ASP A 463 2.13 11.63 -12.87
N GLY A 464 1.94 11.27 -11.59
CA GLY A 464 0.64 11.23 -10.92
C GLY A 464 0.08 12.61 -10.57
N LEU A 465 0.83 13.71 -10.78
CA LEU A 465 0.39 15.10 -10.58
C LEU A 465 0.16 15.86 -11.91
N ALA A 466 0.41 15.20 -13.06
CA ALA A 466 0.52 15.85 -14.37
C ALA A 466 -0.77 16.60 -14.82
N SER A 467 -1.95 16.13 -14.42
CA SER A 467 -3.26 16.70 -14.75
C SER A 467 -3.92 17.46 -13.59
N LEU A 468 -3.22 17.69 -12.46
CA LEU A 468 -3.80 18.32 -11.26
C LEU A 468 -4.42 19.70 -11.53
N VAL A 469 -3.82 20.51 -12.38
CA VAL A 469 -4.32 21.85 -12.74
C VAL A 469 -5.21 21.85 -13.98
N GLN A 470 -5.41 20.71 -14.64
CA GLN A 470 -6.22 20.62 -15.87
C GLN A 470 -7.71 20.78 -15.55
N GLY A 471 -8.37 21.74 -16.18
CA GLY A 471 -9.82 21.97 -16.03
C GLY A 471 -10.24 22.70 -14.75
N LEU A 472 -9.35 22.84 -13.74
CA LEU A 472 -9.68 23.58 -12.52
C LEU A 472 -10.07 25.04 -12.81
N HIS A 473 -11.17 25.49 -12.21
CA HIS A 473 -11.60 26.90 -12.28
C HIS A 473 -10.84 27.83 -11.31
N VAL A 474 -9.86 27.30 -10.55
CA VAL A 474 -9.05 28.05 -9.58
C VAL A 474 -7.56 27.87 -9.84
N SER A 475 -6.78 28.92 -9.56
CA SER A 475 -5.31 28.92 -9.67
C SER A 475 -4.59 28.74 -8.33
N THR A 476 -5.33 28.40 -7.26
CA THR A 476 -4.80 28.30 -5.89
C THR A 476 -4.17 26.96 -5.55
N CYS A 477 -4.26 25.96 -6.42
CA CYS A 477 -3.59 24.67 -6.24
C CYS A 477 -2.34 24.56 -7.10
N ALA A 478 -1.29 23.99 -6.51
CA ALA A 478 -0.03 23.67 -7.15
C ALA A 478 0.04 22.16 -7.39
N ALA A 479 0.69 21.74 -8.49
CA ALA A 479 0.98 20.35 -8.81
C ALA A 479 2.17 19.83 -7.97
N THR A 480 2.00 19.87 -6.64
CA THR A 480 3.00 19.50 -5.64
C THR A 480 2.30 18.94 -4.40
N PRO A 481 2.82 17.89 -3.76
CA PRO A 481 2.37 17.47 -2.43
C PRO A 481 2.54 18.61 -1.42
N SER A 482 1.57 18.79 -0.52
CA SER A 482 1.56 19.89 0.46
C SER A 482 1.63 19.42 1.92
N LEU A 483 1.44 18.12 2.19
CA LEU A 483 1.72 17.56 3.50
C LEU A 483 3.23 17.46 3.74
N GLY A 484 3.68 17.95 4.89
CA GLY A 484 5.04 17.72 5.35
C GLY A 484 5.24 16.27 5.82
N THR A 485 6.49 15.85 5.98
CA THR A 485 6.80 14.54 6.57
C THR A 485 6.28 14.46 8.01
N ALA A 486 5.64 13.34 8.38
CA ALA A 486 5.28 13.08 9.77
C ALA A 486 6.56 12.82 10.60
N PRO A 487 6.91 13.65 11.60
CA PRO A 487 8.01 13.32 12.48
C PRO A 487 7.57 12.23 13.47
N PRO A 488 8.29 11.09 13.59
CA PRO A 488 7.95 10.06 14.56
C PRO A 488 8.27 10.52 15.99
N VAL A 489 7.27 11.07 16.69
CA VAL A 489 7.39 11.41 18.12
C VAL A 489 7.14 10.16 18.97
N ILE A 490 8.18 9.32 19.08
CA ILE A 490 8.19 8.22 20.06
C ILE A 490 8.73 8.76 21.39
N THR A 491 7.83 9.14 22.29
CA THR A 491 8.20 9.58 23.64
C THR A 491 8.47 8.37 24.55
N THR A 492 9.64 7.74 24.42
CA THR A 492 10.04 6.66 25.34
C THR A 492 10.27 7.19 26.76
N THR A 493 9.27 7.07 27.62
CA THR A 493 9.37 7.40 29.06
C THR A 493 10.21 6.36 29.79
N SER A 494 11.52 6.59 29.89
CA SER A 494 12.41 5.79 30.72
C SER A 494 12.12 6.02 32.20
N THR A 495 11.54 5.01 32.85
CA THR A 495 11.27 4.99 34.29
C THR A 495 12.56 4.86 35.10
N SER A 496 13.19 6.00 35.36
CA SER A 496 14.28 6.10 36.34
C SER A 496 13.69 6.25 37.76
N ALA A 497 13.97 5.26 38.61
CA ALA A 497 13.55 5.29 40.01
C ALA A 497 14.28 6.39 40.81
N PRO A 498 13.65 7.01 41.82
CA PRO A 498 14.23 8.14 42.53
C PRO A 498 15.36 7.69 43.46
N VAL A 499 16.59 8.09 43.15
CA VAL A 499 17.73 7.97 44.06
C VAL A 499 17.69 9.12 45.06
N ILE A 500 17.40 8.80 46.33
CA ILE A 500 17.54 9.72 47.45
C ILE A 500 19.01 9.74 47.90
N THR A 501 19.69 10.89 47.77
CA THR A 501 20.79 11.24 48.70
C THR A 501 21.08 12.73 48.81
N THR A 502 20.81 13.26 50.00
CA THR A 502 21.44 14.38 50.72
C THR A 502 22.29 15.44 49.98
N SER A 503 21.87 16.69 50.21
CA SER A 503 22.61 17.94 50.02
C SER A 503 23.97 18.00 50.75
N THR A 504 25.00 18.50 50.06
CA THR A 504 26.12 19.21 50.72
C THR A 504 26.56 20.41 49.87
N THR A 505 26.77 21.56 50.51
CA THR A 505 27.07 22.84 49.85
C THR A 505 28.57 23.13 49.85
N THR A 506 29.18 23.42 48.69
CA THR A 506 30.48 24.12 48.66
C THR A 506 30.69 24.93 47.37
N THR A 507 31.55 25.94 47.46
CA THR A 507 31.61 27.11 46.56
C THR A 507 32.75 27.04 45.54
N SER A 508 32.50 27.62 44.35
CA SER A 508 33.44 28.31 43.43
C SER A 508 34.93 27.91 43.39
N SER A 509 35.45 27.56 42.20
CA SER A 509 36.37 28.48 41.46
C SER A 509 36.87 27.91 40.13
N THR A 510 37.16 28.83 39.19
CA THR A 510 37.72 28.59 37.86
C THR A 510 39.23 28.35 37.89
N LYS A 511 39.76 27.42 37.08
CA LYS A 511 41.08 27.61 36.45
C LYS A 511 41.36 26.78 35.21
N THR A 512 41.81 27.48 34.17
CA THR A 512 42.37 26.96 32.91
C THR A 512 43.81 26.50 33.11
N THR A 513 44.22 25.38 32.49
CA THR A 513 45.62 25.20 32.02
C THR A 513 45.65 24.31 30.77
N SER A 514 46.40 24.74 29.76
CA SER A 514 46.69 24.04 28.51
C SER A 514 48.01 23.25 28.56
N THR A 515 48.12 22.10 27.88
CA THR A 515 49.41 21.68 27.30
C THR A 515 49.26 20.85 26.03
N THR A 516 50.19 21.05 25.11
CA THR A 516 50.31 20.47 23.77
C THR A 516 51.31 19.30 23.72
N THR A 517 51.07 18.32 22.83
CA THR A 517 52.14 17.72 21.98
C THR A 517 51.57 16.99 20.76
N LYS A 518 52.38 16.94 19.68
CA LYS A 518 52.09 16.36 18.35
C LYS A 518 53.15 15.23 18.07
N PRO A 519 53.22 14.59 16.88
CA PRO A 519 52.88 13.18 16.68
C PRO A 519 54.08 12.31 16.26
N THR A 520 53.86 11.01 16.02
CA THR A 520 54.72 10.24 15.09
C THR A 520 53.89 9.24 14.28
N THR A 521 54.13 9.23 12.96
CA THR A 521 53.54 8.30 11.99
C THR A 521 54.56 7.23 11.63
N THR A 522 54.16 5.96 11.53
CA THR A 522 54.90 4.95 10.74
C THR A 522 53.94 3.98 10.07
N THR A 523 54.09 3.80 8.76
CA THR A 523 53.31 2.89 7.91
C THR A 523 54.19 1.72 7.47
N THR A 524 53.72 0.47 7.60
CA THR A 524 54.28 -0.65 6.83
C THR A 524 53.21 -1.70 6.50
N THR A 525 53.10 -2.04 5.21
CA THR A 525 52.22 -3.09 4.65
C THR A 525 52.98 -4.42 4.55
N THR A 526 52.31 -5.58 4.64
CA THR A 526 52.35 -6.70 3.64
C THR A 526 51.59 -7.95 4.16
N THR A 527 50.95 -8.65 3.23
CA THR A 527 50.03 -9.80 3.31
C THR A 527 50.70 -11.17 3.53
N THR A 528 50.07 -12.11 4.28
CA THR A 528 49.55 -13.39 3.71
C THR A 528 48.81 -14.34 4.70
N SER A 529 47.68 -14.90 4.22
CA SER A 529 47.16 -16.28 4.40
C SER A 529 46.77 -16.89 5.77
N LYS A 530 45.46 -16.87 6.03
CA LYS A 530 44.55 -17.93 6.55
C LYS A 530 45.08 -19.06 7.46
N THR A 531 44.41 -19.22 8.60
CA THR A 531 43.80 -20.50 9.04
C THR A 531 42.46 -20.19 9.72
N SER A 532 41.47 -21.06 9.55
CA SER A 532 40.05 -20.82 9.87
C SER A 532 39.61 -21.38 11.23
N THR A 533 38.83 -20.60 11.97
CA THR A 533 37.82 -21.12 12.93
C THR A 533 36.53 -20.33 12.77
N THR A 534 35.42 -21.05 12.70
CA THR A 534 34.13 -20.58 12.19
C THR A 534 33.30 -19.89 13.27
N THR A 535 32.91 -18.64 13.03
CA THR A 535 31.75 -18.01 13.69
C THR A 535 31.00 -17.17 12.67
N GLN A 536 29.69 -17.33 12.58
CA GLN A 536 28.81 -16.64 11.64
C GLN A 536 28.31 -15.32 12.25
N PRO A 537 28.34 -14.20 11.50
CA PRO A 537 27.48 -13.06 11.79
C PRO A 537 26.70 -12.51 10.58
N SER A 538 25.54 -11.93 10.92
CA SER A 538 24.66 -11.04 10.16
C SER A 538 25.18 -10.39 8.87
N THR A 539 24.45 -10.57 7.77
CA THR A 539 24.61 -9.85 6.50
C THR A 539 23.71 -8.61 6.41
N THR A 540 24.19 -7.49 6.96
CA THR A 540 23.72 -6.13 6.62
C THR A 540 24.93 -5.20 6.60
N GLU A 541 25.74 -5.32 5.56
CA GLU A 541 26.77 -4.32 5.27
C GLU A 541 26.08 -3.04 4.77
N VAL A 542 26.43 -1.91 5.38
CA VAL A 542 25.99 -0.57 4.96
C VAL A 542 27.19 0.21 4.43
N CYS A 543 26.93 1.34 3.77
CA CYS A 543 28.01 2.24 3.44
C CYS A 543 28.67 2.80 4.71
N ILE A 544 30.00 2.81 4.75
CA ILE A 544 30.82 3.34 5.85
C ILE A 544 31.90 4.33 5.37
N ALA A 545 31.98 4.59 4.07
CA ALA A 545 32.69 5.74 3.51
C ALA A 545 32.09 6.08 2.15
N GLY A 546 32.02 7.37 1.81
CA GLY A 546 31.54 7.82 0.51
C GLY A 546 32.10 9.19 0.12
N THR A 547 31.80 9.60 -1.10
CA THR A 547 32.20 10.91 -1.64
C THR A 547 31.12 11.42 -2.61
N GLY A 548 31.10 12.73 -2.86
CA GLY A 548 30.25 13.36 -3.86
C GLY A 548 31.05 14.38 -4.69
N PRO A 549 30.49 14.92 -5.78
CA PRO A 549 31.14 15.98 -6.54
C PRO A 549 31.03 17.34 -5.85
N GLY A 550 31.98 18.26 -6.10
CA GLY A 550 31.87 19.66 -5.68
C GLY A 550 31.57 19.85 -4.19
N ASN A 551 30.47 20.52 -3.86
CA ASN A 551 30.09 20.85 -2.49
C ASN A 551 29.56 19.62 -1.69
N TYR A 552 29.19 18.54 -2.38
CA TYR A 552 28.78 17.27 -1.75
C TYR A 552 29.94 16.53 -1.08
N VAL A 553 31.21 16.84 -1.38
CA VAL A 553 32.39 16.09 -0.88
C VAL A 553 32.35 15.94 0.65
N GLY A 554 32.14 17.03 1.38
CA GLY A 554 32.10 17.01 2.85
C GLY A 554 30.88 16.27 3.40
N LEU A 555 29.70 16.57 2.82
CA LEU A 555 28.43 15.98 3.24
C LEU A 555 28.38 14.47 2.99
N CYS A 556 28.73 14.00 1.79
CA CYS A 556 28.77 12.58 1.49
C CYS A 556 29.83 11.85 2.31
N SER A 557 31.00 12.45 2.56
CA SER A 557 32.02 11.87 3.45
C SER A 557 31.48 11.63 4.86
N PHE A 558 30.77 12.62 5.43
CA PHE A 558 30.16 12.50 6.75
C PHE A 558 28.96 11.55 6.78
N CYS A 559 27.98 11.75 5.90
CA CYS A 559 26.72 11.00 5.89
C CYS A 559 26.93 9.51 5.54
N CYS A 560 27.73 9.23 4.50
CA CYS A 560 28.03 7.86 4.09
C CYS A 560 28.90 7.11 5.10
N ASN A 561 29.60 7.79 6.02
CA ASN A 561 30.31 7.12 7.12
C ASN A 561 29.35 6.47 8.14
N TYR A 562 28.10 6.93 8.20
CA TYR A 562 27.07 6.46 9.14
C TYR A 562 25.90 5.75 8.46
N GLY A 563 26.11 5.18 7.27
CA GLY A 563 25.08 4.44 6.52
C GLY A 563 24.10 5.30 5.72
N TYR A 564 24.06 6.63 5.91
CA TYR A 564 23.19 7.52 5.15
C TYR A 564 23.88 7.98 3.86
N CYS A 565 23.82 7.14 2.82
CA CYS A 565 24.51 7.39 1.54
C CYS A 565 23.54 7.35 0.35
N PRO A 566 22.74 8.41 0.12
CA PRO A 566 21.75 8.43 -0.96
C PRO A 566 22.43 8.34 -2.35
N PRO A 567 22.00 7.42 -3.23
CA PRO A 567 22.53 7.32 -4.58
C PRO A 567 22.14 8.56 -5.40
N GLY A 568 23.07 9.06 -6.22
CA GLY A 568 22.92 10.31 -6.97
C GLY A 568 23.95 11.34 -6.50
N PRO A 569 23.69 12.13 -5.45
CA PRO A 569 24.65 13.11 -4.92
C PRO A 569 25.89 12.44 -4.29
N CYS A 570 25.74 11.22 -3.77
CA CYS A 570 26.82 10.46 -3.15
C CYS A 570 27.13 9.15 -3.88
N THR A 571 28.41 8.77 -3.84
CA THR A 571 28.94 7.48 -4.26
C THR A 571 29.57 6.79 -3.05
N CYS A 572 29.10 5.59 -2.71
CA CYS A 572 29.73 4.79 -1.66
C CYS A 572 31.10 4.29 -2.13
N THR A 573 32.13 4.49 -1.32
CA THR A 573 33.52 4.07 -1.58
C THR A 573 33.96 2.89 -0.71
N GLN A 574 33.25 2.62 0.40
CA GLN A 574 33.50 1.46 1.24
C GLN A 574 32.22 1.02 1.97
N SER A 575 31.93 -0.29 1.95
CA SER A 575 30.88 -0.92 2.75
C SER A 575 31.46 -1.67 3.95
N GLY A 576 30.67 -1.85 5.01
CA GLY A 576 31.05 -2.60 6.20
C GLY A 576 29.97 -2.63 7.28
N ALA A 577 30.35 -3.00 8.50
CA ALA A 577 29.42 -3.04 9.63
C ALA A 577 28.95 -1.61 10.01
N PRO A 578 27.66 -1.40 10.38
CA PRO A 578 27.13 -0.09 10.71
C PRO A 578 27.93 0.65 11.79
N VAL A 579 28.33 1.88 11.49
CA VAL A 579 28.97 2.79 12.44
C VAL A 579 27.88 3.55 13.21
N PRO A 580 27.89 3.56 14.55
CA PRO A 580 26.94 4.34 15.34
C PRO A 580 27.00 5.83 14.98
N THR A 581 25.84 6.46 14.81
CA THR A 581 25.75 7.91 14.54
C THR A 581 26.21 8.73 15.74
N PRO A 582 26.72 9.97 15.53
CA PRO A 582 26.89 10.93 16.61
C PRO A 582 25.54 11.23 17.29
N PRO A 583 25.51 11.70 18.54
CA PRO A 583 24.27 12.12 19.19
C PRO A 583 23.52 13.18 18.36
N VAL A 584 22.17 13.11 18.37
CA VAL A 584 21.35 14.15 17.73
C VAL A 584 21.47 15.47 18.48
N THR A 585 21.67 16.56 17.74
CA THR A 585 21.82 17.92 18.27
C THR A 585 20.52 18.73 18.23
N GLY A 586 19.53 18.27 17.45
CA GLY A 586 18.31 19.03 17.15
C GLY A 586 18.54 20.20 16.19
N THR A 587 19.71 20.30 15.58
CA THR A 587 20.04 21.39 14.63
C THR A 587 19.41 21.10 13.27
N VAL A 588 18.42 21.90 12.87
CA VAL A 588 17.75 21.74 11.57
C VAL A 588 18.61 22.34 10.46
N GLY A 589 19.21 21.48 9.65
CA GLY A 589 20.00 21.87 8.48
C GLY A 589 19.17 21.84 7.20
N VAL A 590 19.27 22.90 6.40
CA VAL A 590 18.71 22.97 5.03
C VAL A 590 19.77 23.47 4.05
N PRO A 591 19.59 23.30 2.73
CA PRO A 591 20.53 23.80 1.73
C PRO A 591 20.70 25.32 1.79
N LEU A 592 21.86 25.81 1.36
CA LEU A 592 22.03 27.22 1.01
C LEU A 592 21.07 27.61 -0.13
N ALA A 593 20.72 28.90 -0.21
CA ALA A 593 19.75 29.41 -1.19
C ALA A 593 20.20 29.31 -2.66
N ASN A 594 21.43 28.88 -2.92
CA ASN A 594 22.02 28.66 -4.25
C ASN A 594 22.29 27.18 -4.56
N GLU A 595 21.90 26.28 -3.66
CA GLU A 595 22.01 24.83 -3.82
C GLU A 595 20.60 24.24 -4.00
N ASP A 596 20.49 23.11 -4.69
CA ASP A 596 19.20 22.46 -4.96
C ASP A 596 18.73 21.50 -3.86
N ASP A 597 17.50 20.98 -3.99
CA ASP A 597 16.87 20.13 -2.97
C ASP A 597 17.55 18.77 -2.78
N SER A 598 18.46 18.32 -3.67
CA SER A 598 19.19 17.07 -3.45
C SER A 598 20.28 17.18 -2.36
N TYR A 599 20.57 18.40 -1.87
CA TYR A 599 21.28 18.63 -0.61
C TYR A 599 20.40 18.48 0.65
N LEU A 600 19.06 18.54 0.54
CA LEU A 600 18.17 18.68 1.70
C LEU A 600 18.32 17.56 2.72
N GLY A 601 18.28 16.31 2.27
CA GLY A 601 18.47 15.15 3.13
C GLY A 601 19.87 15.11 3.76
N LEU A 602 20.90 15.46 2.99
CA LEU A 602 22.29 15.49 3.46
C LEU A 602 22.52 16.59 4.50
N CYS A 603 22.02 17.80 4.28
CA CYS A 603 22.11 18.90 5.26
C CYS A 603 21.31 18.59 6.52
N SER A 604 20.10 18.05 6.39
CA SER A 604 19.25 17.67 7.53
C SER A 604 19.96 16.65 8.42
N PHE A 605 20.46 15.55 7.83
CA PHE A 605 21.21 14.52 8.57
C PHE A 605 22.51 15.07 9.17
N ALA A 606 23.34 15.74 8.37
CA ALA A 606 24.66 16.17 8.80
C ALA A 606 24.59 17.21 9.93
N CYS A 607 23.76 18.25 9.78
CA CYS A 607 23.62 19.30 10.80
C CYS A 607 23.03 18.75 12.10
N ASN A 608 22.03 17.87 12.03
CA ASN A 608 21.44 17.22 13.21
C ASN A 608 22.42 16.25 13.91
N HIS A 609 23.51 15.84 13.26
CA HIS A 609 24.59 15.05 13.86
C HIS A 609 25.88 15.87 14.11
N GLY A 610 25.78 17.20 14.11
CA GLY A 610 26.86 18.11 14.53
C GLY A 610 27.88 18.50 13.44
N TYR A 611 27.65 18.14 12.19
CA TYR A 611 28.46 18.57 11.04
C TYR A 611 27.61 19.40 10.07
N CYS A 612 27.64 20.73 10.25
CA CYS A 612 26.88 21.66 9.40
C CYS A 612 27.85 22.58 8.64
N PRO A 613 28.34 22.17 7.44
CA PRO A 613 29.28 22.97 6.67
C PRO A 613 28.56 24.20 6.08
N ASP A 614 29.02 25.39 6.47
CA ASP A 614 28.50 26.69 6.02
C ASP A 614 28.69 26.94 4.51
N THR A 615 29.51 26.12 3.84
CA THR A 615 29.65 26.15 2.39
C THR A 615 28.48 25.51 1.65
N ALA A 616 27.70 24.61 2.27
CA ALA A 616 26.64 23.84 1.61
C ALA A 616 25.28 23.92 2.33
N CYS A 617 25.30 24.10 3.66
CA CYS A 617 24.11 24.08 4.51
C CYS A 617 23.99 25.36 5.34
N ARG A 618 22.76 25.67 5.73
CA ARG A 618 22.42 26.69 6.74
C ARG A 618 21.52 26.08 7.81
N VAL A 619 21.62 26.61 9.02
CA VAL A 619 20.70 26.30 10.12
C VAL A 619 19.46 27.19 10.00
N VAL A 620 18.29 26.65 10.35
CA VAL A 620 16.99 27.36 10.41
C VAL A 620 16.31 27.16 11.76
#